data_AF-A0A1E7GHV6-F1
#
_entry.id   AF-A0A1E7GHV6-F1
#
_cell.length_a   1.000
_cell.length_b   1.000
_cell.length_c   1.000
_cell.angle_alpha   90.00
_cell.angle_beta   90.00
_cell.angle_gamma   90.00
#
_symmetry.space_group_name_H-M   'P 1'
#
loop_
_entity.id
_entity.type
_entity.pdbx_description
1 polymer ?
#
loop_
_entity_poly.entity_id
_entity_poly.type
_entity_poly.pdbx_seq_one_letter_code
_entity_poly.pdbx_strand_id
1 'polypeptide(L)'
;MNITQCKERVKNVRFLLSLFICLLVILPVTASAKMGAVTILDGDRIQEPENGRMWQMNRSKKMRSSTEVQEYLSNLNKGEYNDWRLPTKYELYDLFLLFALKENRELDIKLEMSYWLVGNNGKMIVGSWEPGDT
;
A
#
# COMPACT_ATOMS: atom_id res chain seq x y z
N MET A 1 -1.57 43.63 47.53
CA MET A 1 -1.28 43.21 46.13
C MET A 1 -2.17 44.04 45.20
N ASN A 2 -1.58 44.81 44.29
CA ASN A 2 -2.26 45.93 43.62
C ASN A 2 -3.11 45.45 42.42
N ILE A 3 -4.37 45.87 42.32
CA ILE A 3 -5.37 45.36 41.36
C ILE A 3 -4.92 45.57 39.90
N THR A 4 -4.13 46.61 39.65
CA THR A 4 -3.56 46.96 38.34
C THR A 4 -2.58 45.88 37.83
N GLN A 5 -1.73 45.34 38.70
CA GLN A 5 -0.77 44.28 38.37
C GLN A 5 -1.47 42.96 37.99
N CYS A 6 -2.62 42.67 38.61
CA CYS A 6 -3.42 41.50 38.28
C CYS A 6 -4.07 41.63 36.89
N LYS A 7 -4.56 42.82 36.53
CA LYS A 7 -5.20 43.09 35.23
C LYS A 7 -4.20 43.02 34.06
N GLU A 8 -2.96 43.45 34.28
CA GLU A 8 -1.87 43.36 33.30
C GLU A 8 -1.49 41.91 32.99
N ARG A 9 -1.37 41.07 34.04
CA ARG A 9 -1.04 39.64 33.88
C ARG A 9 -2.12 38.89 33.12
N VAL A 10 -3.39 39.15 33.39
CA VAL A 10 -4.52 38.52 32.68
C VAL A 10 -4.56 38.95 31.21
N LYS A 11 -4.25 40.22 30.90
CA LYS A 11 -4.14 40.69 29.51
C LYS A 11 -2.98 40.01 28.78
N ASN A 12 -1.82 39.88 29.41
CA ASN A 12 -0.65 39.24 28.81
C ASN A 12 -0.88 37.75 28.56
N VAL A 13 -1.54 37.04 29.50
CA VAL A 13 -1.90 35.63 29.30
C VAL A 13 -2.91 35.46 28.16
N ARG A 14 -3.92 36.33 28.07
CA ARG A 14 -4.89 36.31 26.95
C ARG A 14 -4.24 36.65 25.61
N PHE A 15 -3.29 37.58 25.61
CA PHE A 15 -2.53 37.95 24.42
C PHE A 15 -1.61 36.81 23.95
N LEU A 16 -0.91 36.15 24.87
CA LEU A 16 -0.08 34.98 24.58
C LEU A 16 -0.90 33.78 24.08
N LEU A 17 -2.07 33.53 24.68
CA LEU A 17 -3.01 32.51 24.20
C LEU A 17 -3.54 32.83 22.79
N SER A 18 -3.87 34.10 22.52
CA SER A 18 -4.32 34.53 21.20
C SER A 18 -3.24 34.38 20.13
N LEU A 19 -1.98 34.70 20.44
CA LEU A 19 -0.84 34.49 19.54
C LEU A 19 -0.58 33.01 19.26
N PHE A 20 -0.70 32.15 20.28
CA PHE A 20 -0.52 30.72 20.14
C PHE A 20 -1.62 30.06 19.29
N ILE A 21 -2.87 30.50 19.45
CA ILE A 21 -4.00 30.03 18.64
C ILE A 21 -3.84 30.51 17.18
N CYS A 22 -3.40 31.75 16.95
CA CYS A 22 -3.09 32.22 15.60
C CYS A 22 -1.99 31.36 14.97
N LEU A 23 -0.92 31.05 15.69
CA LEU A 23 0.20 30.21 15.20
C LEU A 23 -0.26 28.81 14.77
N LEU A 24 -1.24 28.22 15.46
CA LEU A 24 -1.78 26.90 15.11
C LEU A 24 -2.68 26.91 13.86
N VAL A 25 -3.30 28.05 13.52
CA VAL A 25 -4.16 28.19 12.33
C VAL A 25 -3.36 28.44 11.05
N ILE A 26 -2.12 28.93 11.16
CA ILE A 26 -1.22 29.17 10.00
C ILE A 26 -0.37 27.95 9.63
N LEU A 27 -0.35 26.88 10.44
CA LEU A 27 0.27 25.62 10.03
C LEU A 27 -0.64 24.97 8.98
N PRO A 28 -0.20 24.85 7.71
CA PRO A 28 -1.00 24.17 6.72
C PRO A 28 -1.03 22.70 7.13
N VAL A 29 -2.15 22.24 7.68
CA VAL A 29 -2.45 20.81 7.80
C VAL A 29 -2.66 20.31 6.38
N THR A 30 -1.55 20.10 5.67
CA THR A 30 -1.51 19.45 4.37
C THR A 30 -0.44 18.37 4.44
N ALA A 31 -0.56 17.49 5.43
CA ALA A 31 -0.06 16.13 5.26
C ALA A 31 -0.98 15.42 4.27
N SER A 32 -0.93 15.83 2.99
CA SER A 32 -1.40 14.97 1.92
C SER A 32 -0.39 13.84 1.86
N ALA A 33 -0.75 12.69 2.44
CA ALA A 33 -0.05 11.44 2.18
C ALA A 33 -0.18 11.19 0.68
N LYS A 34 0.81 11.64 -0.09
CA LYS A 34 0.90 11.37 -1.51
C LYS A 34 1.21 9.87 -1.60
N MET A 35 0.15 9.07 -1.70
CA MET A 35 0.25 7.62 -1.93
C MET A 35 1.16 7.45 -3.14
N GLY A 36 2.35 6.89 -2.92
CA GLY A 36 3.41 6.96 -3.92
C GLY A 36 2.95 6.33 -5.23
N ALA A 37 3.40 6.86 -6.36
CA ALA A 37 3.18 6.20 -7.63
C ALA A 37 4.08 4.95 -7.71
N VAL A 38 3.47 3.78 -7.94
CA VAL A 38 4.16 2.54 -8.34
C VAL A 38 5.24 2.83 -9.39
N THR A 39 6.45 2.32 -9.16
CA THR A 39 7.59 2.45 -10.08
C THR A 39 7.66 1.23 -10.98
N ILE A 40 7.82 1.41 -12.28
CA ILE A 40 8.08 0.33 -13.24
C ILE A 40 9.60 0.12 -13.27
N LEU A 41 10.06 -1.11 -13.02
CA LEU A 41 11.48 -1.45 -13.03
C LEU A 41 11.95 -1.74 -14.47
N ASP A 42 11.48 -2.85 -15.05
CA ASP A 42 11.94 -3.35 -16.37
C ASP A 42 10.79 -3.70 -17.32
N GLY A 43 9.66 -3.00 -17.23
CA GLY A 43 8.48 -3.21 -18.09
C GLY A 43 7.59 -4.41 -17.71
N ASP A 44 8.15 -5.45 -17.08
CA ASP A 44 7.38 -6.61 -16.54
C ASP A 44 7.35 -6.64 -15.00
N ARG A 45 7.99 -5.67 -14.34
CA ARG A 45 8.10 -5.63 -12.89
C ARG A 45 7.72 -4.27 -12.37
N ILE A 46 6.99 -4.27 -11.27
CA ILE A 46 6.63 -3.06 -10.55
C ILE A 46 7.08 -3.12 -9.11
N GLN A 47 7.30 -1.95 -8.53
CA GLN A 47 7.59 -1.80 -7.11
C GLN A 47 6.57 -0.86 -6.46
N GLU A 48 5.98 -1.33 -5.36
CA GLU A 48 5.16 -0.54 -4.45
C GLU A 48 6.04 0.43 -3.66
N PRO A 49 5.68 1.73 -3.63
CA PRO A 49 6.50 2.74 -2.96
C PRO A 49 6.33 2.73 -1.43
N GLU A 50 5.22 2.23 -0.91
CA GLU A 50 4.92 2.28 0.53
C GLU A 50 5.72 1.26 1.35
N ASN A 51 5.97 0.08 0.78
CA ASN A 51 6.58 -1.06 1.46
C ASN A 51 7.71 -1.70 0.66
N GLY A 52 8.02 -1.19 -0.54
CA GLY A 52 9.07 -1.71 -1.41
C GLY A 52 8.77 -3.06 -2.05
N ARG A 53 7.55 -3.61 -1.90
CA ARG A 53 7.17 -4.91 -2.48
C ARG A 53 7.24 -4.86 -3.99
N MET A 54 7.73 -5.94 -4.59
CA MET A 54 7.82 -6.09 -6.03
C MET A 54 6.79 -7.09 -6.54
N TRP A 55 6.24 -6.81 -7.71
CA TRP A 55 5.29 -7.67 -8.40
C TRP A 55 5.69 -7.87 -9.85
N GLN A 56 5.37 -9.06 -10.36
CA GLN A 56 5.45 -9.34 -11.79
C GLN A 56 4.11 -8.97 -12.44
N MET A 57 4.14 -8.20 -13.53
CA MET A 57 2.94 -7.81 -14.29
C MET A 57 2.42 -9.00 -15.13
N ASN A 58 3.33 -9.71 -15.78
CA ASN A 58 3.00 -10.88 -16.58
C ASN A 58 2.55 -12.04 -15.70
N ARG A 59 1.47 -12.69 -16.14
CA ARG A 59 0.90 -13.83 -15.45
C ARG A 59 1.74 -15.07 -15.74
N SER A 60 1.90 -15.91 -14.73
CA SER A 60 2.46 -17.24 -14.91
C SER A 60 1.55 -18.10 -15.80
N LYS A 61 2.07 -19.21 -16.31
CA LYS A 61 1.23 -20.28 -16.87
C LYS A 61 0.28 -20.81 -15.77
N LYS A 62 -0.87 -21.34 -16.18
CA LYS A 62 -1.82 -21.99 -15.26
C LYS A 62 -1.17 -23.23 -14.65
N MET A 63 -1.02 -23.24 -13.33
CA MET A 63 -0.49 -24.37 -12.57
C MET A 63 -1.62 -25.12 -11.89
N ARG A 64 -1.59 -26.46 -11.95
CA ARG A 64 -2.64 -27.33 -11.41
C ARG A 64 -2.28 -28.01 -10.09
N SER A 65 -1.01 -27.97 -9.70
CA SER A 65 -0.51 -28.61 -8.50
C SER A 65 0.43 -27.70 -7.71
N SER A 66 0.53 -27.93 -6.40
CA SER A 66 1.49 -27.22 -5.54
C SER A 66 2.94 -27.48 -5.95
N THR A 67 3.23 -28.66 -6.51
CA THR A 67 4.55 -29.01 -7.05
C THR A 67 4.94 -28.11 -8.21
N GLU A 68 4.03 -27.86 -9.17
CA GLU A 68 4.27 -26.93 -10.28
C GLU A 68 4.54 -25.50 -9.77
N VAL A 69 3.84 -25.07 -8.71
CA VAL A 69 4.06 -23.77 -8.09
C VAL A 69 5.44 -23.68 -7.44
N GLN A 70 5.85 -24.72 -6.71
CA GLN A 70 7.18 -24.77 -6.09
C GLN A 70 8.29 -24.76 -7.15
N GLU A 71 8.11 -25.50 -8.23
CA GLU A 71 9.07 -25.52 -9.34
C GLU A 71 9.16 -24.13 -10.01
N TYR A 72 8.02 -23.48 -10.23
CA TYR A 72 7.99 -22.11 -10.76
C TYR A 72 8.72 -21.12 -9.86
N LEU A 73 8.40 -21.11 -8.55
CA LEU A 73 9.06 -20.22 -7.59
C LEU A 73 10.57 -20.52 -7.49
N SER A 74 10.95 -21.80 -7.49
CA SER A 74 12.37 -22.20 -7.48
C SER A 74 13.10 -21.67 -8.72
N ASN A 75 12.48 -21.73 -9.90
CA ASN A 75 13.08 -21.21 -11.12
C ASN A 75 13.13 -19.68 -11.12
N LEU A 76 12.07 -19.01 -10.62
CA LEU A 76 12.03 -17.56 -10.50
C LEU A 76 13.14 -17.04 -9.57
N ASN A 77 13.38 -17.76 -8.47
CA ASN A 77 14.42 -17.44 -7.47
C ASN A 77 15.87 -17.77 -7.90
N LYS A 78 16.07 -18.35 -9.09
CA LYS A 78 17.40 -18.48 -9.72
C LYS A 78 17.77 -17.26 -10.56
N GLY A 79 16.83 -16.33 -10.76
CA GLY A 79 17.06 -15.10 -11.50
C GLY A 79 17.79 -14.04 -10.66
N GLU A 80 17.58 -12.78 -11.02
CA GLU A 80 18.22 -11.63 -10.36
C GLU A 80 17.76 -11.42 -8.92
N TYR A 81 16.51 -11.80 -8.62
CA TYR A 81 15.92 -11.74 -7.28
C TYR A 81 15.62 -13.16 -6.81
N ASN A 82 15.81 -13.41 -5.51
CA ASN A 82 15.75 -14.75 -4.90
C ASN A 82 14.72 -14.86 -3.76
N ASP A 83 13.88 -13.85 -3.60
CA ASP A 83 12.86 -13.71 -2.55
C ASP A 83 11.42 -13.76 -3.09
N TRP A 84 11.22 -14.25 -4.32
CA TRP A 84 9.90 -14.46 -4.89
C TRP A 84 9.13 -15.52 -4.13
N ARG A 85 7.89 -15.18 -3.81
CA ARG A 85 6.94 -16.02 -3.09
C ARG A 85 5.52 -15.78 -3.60
N LEU A 86 4.62 -16.70 -3.24
CA LEU A 86 3.19 -16.44 -3.39
C LEU A 86 2.76 -15.27 -2.47
N PRO A 87 1.81 -14.45 -2.92
CA PRO A 87 1.22 -13.44 -2.06
C PRO A 87 0.29 -14.08 -1.02
N THR A 88 0.09 -13.36 0.07
CA THR A 88 -1.02 -13.62 0.99
C THR A 88 -2.33 -13.08 0.41
N LYS A 89 -3.47 -13.47 1.00
CA LYS A 89 -4.78 -12.93 0.62
C LYS A 89 -4.84 -11.40 0.69
N TYR A 90 -4.25 -10.81 1.74
CA TYR A 90 -4.25 -9.36 1.94
C TYR A 90 -3.37 -8.66 0.90
N GLU A 91 -2.19 -9.20 0.61
CA GLU A 91 -1.31 -8.62 -0.41
C GLU A 91 -1.92 -8.69 -1.80
N LEU A 92 -2.64 -9.77 -2.14
CA LEU A 92 -3.38 -9.84 -3.41
C LEU A 92 -4.51 -8.78 -3.45
N TYR A 93 -5.16 -8.52 -2.31
CA TYR A 93 -6.19 -7.47 -2.21
C TYR A 93 -5.59 -6.07 -2.34
N ASP A 94 -4.47 -5.79 -1.67
CA ASP A 94 -3.73 -4.53 -1.81
C ASP A 94 -3.33 -4.30 -3.27
N LEU A 95 -2.80 -5.34 -3.93
CA LEU A 95 -2.43 -5.31 -5.33
C LEU A 95 -3.64 -4.99 -6.22
N PHE A 96 -4.78 -5.67 -5.99
CA PHE A 96 -6.02 -5.38 -6.70
C PHE A 96 -6.44 -3.92 -6.54
N LEU A 97 -6.47 -3.42 -5.30
CA LEU A 97 -6.86 -2.06 -4.99
C LEU A 97 -5.92 -1.04 -5.65
N LEU A 98 -4.62 -1.31 -5.64
CA LEU A 98 -3.60 -0.49 -6.28
C LEU A 98 -3.86 -0.29 -7.78
N PHE A 99 -4.31 -1.34 -8.48
CA PHE A 99 -4.65 -1.27 -9.89
C PHE A 99 -6.04 -0.75 -10.16
N ALA A 100 -7.02 -1.03 -9.29
CA ALA A 100 -8.38 -0.55 -9.43
C ALA A 100 -8.52 0.97 -9.18
N LEU A 101 -7.77 1.51 -8.22
CA LEU A 101 -7.80 2.94 -7.86
C LEU A 101 -6.92 3.82 -8.73
N LYS A 102 -5.83 3.27 -9.30
CA LYS A 102 -5.07 4.01 -10.30
C LYS A 102 -5.92 4.06 -11.55
N GLU A 103 -6.30 5.28 -11.95
CA GLU A 103 -6.95 5.65 -13.21
C GLU A 103 -6.00 5.40 -14.43
N ASN A 104 -5.36 4.23 -14.46
CA ASN A 104 -4.31 3.86 -15.39
C ASN A 104 -4.94 3.29 -16.66
N ARG A 105 -5.09 4.16 -17.65
CA ARG A 105 -5.55 3.85 -19.01
C ARG A 105 -4.65 2.88 -19.81
N GLU A 106 -3.63 2.27 -19.22
CA GLU A 106 -2.66 1.41 -19.94
C GLU A 106 -2.24 0.11 -19.24
N LEU A 107 -2.65 -0.15 -17.99
CA LEU A 107 -2.28 -1.41 -17.31
C LEU A 107 -3.47 -2.39 -17.32
N ASP A 108 -3.58 -3.18 -18.39
CA ASP A 108 -4.54 -4.30 -18.49
C ASP A 108 -4.01 -5.52 -17.72
N ILE A 109 -4.06 -5.46 -16.39
CA ILE A 109 -3.90 -6.69 -15.61
C ILE A 109 -5.23 -7.41 -15.65
N LYS A 110 -5.31 -8.37 -16.58
CA LYS A 110 -6.38 -9.36 -16.57
C LYS A 110 -6.34 -10.05 -15.23
N LEU A 111 -7.44 -10.02 -14.50
CA LEU A 111 -7.59 -10.79 -13.28
C LEU A 111 -8.51 -11.97 -13.60
N GLU A 112 -7.98 -13.20 -13.50
CA GLU A 112 -8.77 -14.44 -13.66
C GLU A 112 -9.28 -14.89 -12.30
N MET A 113 -10.33 -15.71 -12.32
CA MET A 113 -11.05 -16.20 -11.16
C MET A 113 -10.25 -17.10 -10.20
N SER A 114 -8.95 -17.43 -10.39
CA SER A 114 -8.21 -18.27 -9.44
C SER A 114 -6.72 -17.96 -9.34
N TYR A 115 -6.21 -17.83 -8.11
CA TYR A 115 -4.81 -17.57 -7.78
C TYR A 115 -4.27 -18.52 -6.72
N TRP A 116 -3.01 -18.89 -6.86
CA TRP A 116 -2.27 -19.54 -5.78
C TRP A 116 -1.85 -18.51 -4.74
N LEU A 117 -2.15 -18.78 -3.48
CA LEU A 117 -1.92 -17.90 -2.35
C LEU A 117 -1.28 -18.66 -1.18
N VAL A 118 -0.70 -17.93 -0.24
CA VAL A 118 -0.35 -18.46 1.07
C VAL A 118 -1.42 -18.03 2.08
N GLY A 119 -2.02 -19.03 2.73
CA GLY A 119 -2.97 -18.81 3.82
C GLY A 119 -2.27 -18.42 5.13
N ASN A 120 -3.06 -17.99 6.12
CA ASN A 120 -2.54 -17.53 7.43
C ASN A 120 -1.74 -18.61 8.19
N ASN A 121 -1.92 -19.89 7.85
CA ASN A 121 -1.18 -21.02 8.40
C ASN A 121 0.11 -21.36 7.62
N GLY A 122 0.51 -20.53 6.66
CA GLY A 122 1.66 -20.76 5.79
C GLY A 122 1.43 -21.81 4.70
N LYS A 123 0.25 -22.44 4.64
CA LYS A 123 -0.06 -23.45 3.61
C LYS A 123 -0.53 -22.77 2.33
N MET A 124 -0.17 -23.40 1.22
CA MET A 124 -0.62 -23.01 -0.10
C MET A 124 -2.10 -23.30 -0.26
N ILE A 125 -2.85 -22.32 -0.75
CA ILE A 125 -4.29 -22.41 -1.03
C ILE A 125 -4.55 -21.87 -2.44
N VAL A 126 -5.63 -22.33 -3.06
CA VAL A 126 -6.16 -21.71 -4.28
C VAL A 126 -7.29 -20.79 -3.85
N GLY A 127 -7.12 -19.49 -4.05
CA GLY A 127 -8.20 -18.52 -3.86
C GLY A 127 -8.95 -18.30 -5.16
N SER A 128 -10.27 -18.25 -5.11
CA SER A 128 -11.08 -17.76 -6.23
C SER A 128 -11.48 -16.31 -5.99
N TRP A 129 -11.25 -15.43 -6.97
CA TRP A 129 -11.77 -14.06 -6.91
C TRP A 129 -13.13 -14.07 -7.61
N GLU A 130 -14.19 -14.08 -6.82
CA GLU A 130 -15.54 -13.84 -7.31
C GLU A 130 -15.81 -12.34 -7.14
N PRO A 131 -15.92 -11.54 -8.22
CA PRO A 131 -16.62 -10.27 -8.12
C PRO A 131 -18.01 -10.62 -7.59
N GLY A 132 -18.38 -10.12 -6.41
CA GLY A 132 -19.63 -10.49 -5.76
C GLY A 132 -20.80 -10.33 -6.75
N ASP A 133 -21.50 -11.43 -7.00
CA ASP A 133 -22.85 -11.40 -7.56
C ASP A 133 -23.71 -10.60 -6.55
N THR A 134 -23.88 -9.31 -6.81
CA THR A 134 -24.99 -8.50 -6.27
C THR A 134 -26.14 -8.52 -7.24
#